data_AF-A0A966LZY4-F1
#
_entry.id   AF-A0A966LZY4-F1
#
_cell.length_a   1.000
_cell.length_b   1.000
_cell.length_c   1.000
_cell.angle_alpha   90.00
_cell.angle_beta   90.00
_cell.angle_gamma   90.00
#
_symmetry.space_group_name_H-M   'P 1'
#
loop_
_entity.id
_entity.type
_entity.pdbx_description
1 polymer ?
#
loop_
_entity_poly.entity_id
_entity_poly.type
_entity_poly.pdbx_seq_one_letter_code
_entity_poly.pdbx_strand_id
1 'polypeptide(L)'
;MSMLKNKKLTFISLSVLLLLLTIFLIFYLYWSTNYRSKLLPRTYIGNLDVSRLEIDEVRDLLIKEEVRLREKGIVFSYNNESKTFPLSATSASPDIPESLLYVDSFVFDIEETANDAFAKKNRSFLDYIKTILVSDYKNQTLLSLSYQDEIILKWLNNNFSNLTIPAENAYFSINEEGDLINNKERIGKEVAVVNLKNELEESLKYLKTPHIILRTQSQYPSILQTDLEVLRPKAEEILAQGDFIIFYIDNSTKNEEKLTFKVKSSELITWITTKTANQIPTFSFDKEKIKKYLSSQVAKQINQEIVLPRFEIVDNKVSSWQVGKDGRELDLELSAENILDNLTVNLWEAEIKTKIISVEDFTSENDFSIKELIGVGHSNFAGSSANRRHNIEVGAEAIHGVLIKPDEEFSLVGALGDIDASTGYLPELVIKGDKTILEYGGGLCQVATTIFRSALSSGLPITARRNHSYRVSYYEPAGMDAAVYDPWPDVKFINDTNNYILIQSRIEGNDIYFDFWGTKDGREATTTTPIIYNIVKPPATKIIETDELEPGQKRCTESAHNGADTYFDYIVTYPEGATTTPRQEVRFNSHYVPWQEVCLVGKEKEVEKEDINNAEQTEEIKEEVTVN
;
A
#
# COMPACT_ATOMS: atom_id res chain seq x y z
N MET A 1 -15.78 80.65 36.17
CA MET A 1 -16.05 79.35 36.83
C MET A 1 -16.08 78.14 35.87
N SER A 2 -15.81 78.30 34.55
CA SER A 2 -15.77 77.15 33.60
C SER A 2 -14.37 76.50 33.44
N MET A 3 -13.27 77.24 33.61
CA MET A 3 -11.91 76.67 33.49
C MET A 3 -11.53 75.65 34.58
N LEU A 4 -12.06 75.78 35.81
CA LEU A 4 -11.82 74.80 36.88
C LEU A 4 -12.58 73.48 36.68
N LYS A 5 -13.73 73.51 35.99
CA LYS A 5 -14.53 72.31 35.70
C LYS A 5 -13.85 71.44 34.63
N ASN A 6 -13.25 72.08 33.62
CA ASN A 6 -12.44 71.39 32.60
C ASN A 6 -11.16 70.77 33.17
N LYS A 7 -10.45 71.45 34.10
CA LYS A 7 -9.26 70.88 34.75
C LYS A 7 -9.56 69.64 35.61
N LYS A 8 -10.71 69.60 36.29
CA LYS A 8 -11.15 68.41 37.03
C LYS A 8 -11.52 67.27 36.08
N LEU A 9 -12.22 67.56 34.98
CA LEU A 9 -12.60 66.55 33.98
C LEU A 9 -11.37 65.97 33.27
N THR A 10 -10.38 66.80 32.92
CA THR A 10 -9.10 66.33 32.36
C THR A 10 -8.27 65.55 33.36
N PHE A 11 -8.26 65.93 34.64
CA PHE A 11 -7.56 65.17 35.69
C PHE A 11 -8.22 63.81 35.96
N ILE A 12 -9.55 63.74 35.96
CA ILE A 12 -10.30 62.47 36.07
C ILE A 12 -10.05 61.60 34.83
N SER A 13 -10.11 62.16 33.63
CA SER A 13 -9.82 61.44 32.38
C SER A 13 -8.38 60.92 32.34
N LEU A 14 -7.40 61.72 32.78
CA LEU A 14 -6.00 61.30 32.87
C LEU A 14 -5.79 60.22 33.93
N SER A 15 -6.49 60.29 35.07
CA SER A 15 -6.44 59.27 36.12
C SER A 15 -7.07 57.95 35.67
N VAL A 16 -8.19 58.00 34.94
CA VAL A 16 -8.83 56.84 34.33
C VAL A 16 -7.94 56.23 33.24
N LEU A 17 -7.32 57.06 32.41
CA LEU A 17 -6.37 56.60 31.38
C LEU A 17 -5.15 55.94 32.02
N LEU A 18 -4.59 56.51 33.09
CA LEU A 18 -3.48 55.94 33.84
C LEU A 18 -3.86 54.59 34.46
N LEU A 19 -5.07 54.50 35.03
CA LEU A 19 -5.60 53.24 35.58
C LEU A 19 -5.79 52.18 34.49
N LEU A 20 -6.30 52.55 33.32
CA LEU A 20 -6.45 51.63 32.19
C LEU A 20 -5.10 51.17 31.65
N LEU A 21 -4.10 52.06 31.59
CA LEU A 21 -2.72 51.73 31.22
C LEU A 21 -2.04 50.80 32.23
N THR A 22 -2.24 51.01 33.53
CA THR A 22 -1.68 50.11 34.55
C THR A 22 -2.34 48.74 34.51
N ILE A 23 -3.67 48.67 34.37
CA ILE A 23 -4.39 47.41 34.17
C ILE A 23 -3.89 46.71 32.90
N PHE A 24 -3.79 47.41 31.78
CA PHE A 24 -3.27 46.87 30.52
C PHE A 24 -1.85 46.32 30.71
N LEU A 25 -0.96 47.05 31.38
CA LEU A 25 0.41 46.64 31.64
C LEU A 25 0.46 45.39 32.53
N ILE A 26 -0.38 45.30 33.55
CA ILE A 26 -0.49 44.11 34.41
C ILE A 26 -0.91 42.89 33.59
N PHE A 27 -1.96 43.01 32.77
CA PHE A 27 -2.40 41.92 31.90
C PHE A 27 -1.35 41.54 30.86
N TYR A 28 -0.65 42.53 30.29
CA TYR A 28 0.42 42.30 29.31
C TYR A 28 1.61 41.57 29.93
N LEU A 29 2.07 41.99 31.11
CA LEU A 29 3.15 41.35 31.84
C LEU A 29 2.76 39.94 32.29
N TYR A 30 1.52 39.74 32.76
CA TYR A 30 1.01 38.43 33.10
C TYR A 30 0.94 37.50 31.89
N TRP A 31 0.49 38.00 30.73
CA TRP A 31 0.49 37.25 29.47
C TRP A 31 1.91 36.88 29.03
N SER A 32 2.80 37.87 28.98
CA SER A 32 4.19 37.73 28.53
C SER A 32 5.01 36.77 29.41
N THR A 33 4.70 36.67 30.70
CA THR A 33 5.40 35.78 31.62
C THR A 33 4.83 34.36 31.63
N ASN A 34 3.50 34.20 31.61
CA ASN A 34 2.88 32.90 31.80
C ASN A 34 2.56 32.13 30.50
N TYR A 35 2.52 32.82 29.35
CA TYR A 35 2.06 32.23 28.08
C TYR A 35 3.08 32.37 26.94
N ARG A 36 4.36 32.60 27.26
CA ARG A 36 5.43 32.68 26.25
C ARG A 36 5.76 31.31 25.66
N SER A 37 5.80 30.27 26.50
CA SER A 37 6.01 28.86 26.12
C SER A 37 4.73 28.03 26.10
N LYS A 38 3.58 28.61 26.49
CA LYS A 38 2.31 27.90 26.69
C LYS A 38 1.20 28.41 25.78
N LEU A 39 0.23 27.56 25.47
CA LEU A 39 -1.00 27.95 24.76
C LEU A 39 -1.93 28.80 25.63
N LEU A 40 -2.70 29.67 24.99
CA LEU A 40 -3.66 30.54 25.66
C LEU A 40 -4.81 29.71 26.28
N PRO A 41 -5.52 30.22 27.30
CA PRO A 41 -6.76 29.60 27.76
C PRO A 41 -7.77 29.45 26.62
N ARG A 42 -8.63 28.42 26.67
CA ARG A 42 -9.65 28.15 25.64
C ARG A 42 -9.05 27.91 24.24
N THR A 43 -7.87 27.27 24.19
CA THR A 43 -7.25 26.82 22.94
C THR A 43 -7.55 25.35 22.72
N TYR A 44 -8.00 25.02 21.51
CA TYR A 44 -8.42 23.67 21.15
C TYR A 44 -7.77 23.24 19.83
N ILE A 45 -7.39 21.97 19.75
CA ILE A 45 -7.08 21.30 18.48
C ILE A 45 -8.24 20.35 18.21
N GLY A 46 -9.05 20.65 17.19
CA GLY A 46 -10.33 19.93 17.03
C GLY A 46 -11.20 20.05 18.30
N ASN A 47 -11.54 18.92 18.92
CA ASN A 47 -12.26 18.92 20.21
C ASN A 47 -11.36 18.74 21.44
N LEU A 48 -10.06 18.61 21.26
CA LEU A 48 -9.09 18.42 22.33
C LEU A 48 -8.74 19.76 22.97
N ASP A 49 -8.97 19.91 24.27
CA ASP A 49 -8.53 21.09 25.02
C ASP A 49 -7.03 20.99 25.31
N VAL A 50 -6.27 21.94 24.74
CA VAL A 50 -4.81 22.04 24.88
C VAL A 50 -4.41 23.33 25.61
N SER A 51 -5.36 23.95 26.30
CA SER A 51 -5.15 25.20 27.00
C SER A 51 -4.01 25.11 28.01
N ARG A 52 -3.13 26.12 28.02
CA ARG A 52 -2.03 26.28 29.00
C ARG A 52 -0.94 25.21 28.95
N LEU A 53 -0.92 24.37 27.91
CA LEU A 53 0.11 23.35 27.71
C LEU A 53 1.30 23.90 26.94
N GLU A 54 2.47 23.30 27.17
CA GLU A 54 3.69 23.48 26.39
C GLU A 54 3.67 22.57 25.15
N ILE A 55 4.56 22.85 24.19
CA ILE A 55 4.51 22.17 22.88
C ILE A 55 4.71 20.65 22.98
N ASP A 56 5.58 20.19 23.88
CA ASP A 56 5.82 18.77 24.10
C ASP A 56 4.62 18.07 24.76
N GLU A 57 3.95 18.74 25.71
CA GLU A 57 2.70 18.23 26.31
C GLU A 57 1.56 18.13 25.28
N VAL A 58 1.52 19.07 24.33
CA VAL A 58 0.56 19.03 23.22
C VAL A 58 0.88 17.89 22.26
N ARG A 59 2.15 17.68 21.91
CA ARG A 59 2.59 16.53 21.08
C ARG A 59 2.17 15.21 21.72
N ASP A 60 2.46 15.01 23.00
CA ASP A 60 2.12 13.77 23.71
C ASP A 60 0.60 13.51 23.71
N LEU A 61 -0.21 14.55 23.90
CA LEU A 61 -1.66 14.43 23.82
C LEU A 61 -2.16 14.11 22.41
N LEU A 62 -1.58 14.74 21.39
CA LEU A 62 -1.93 14.48 20.00
C LEU A 62 -1.55 13.06 19.58
N ILE A 63 -0.37 12.57 19.97
CA ILE A 63 0.05 11.17 19.77
C ILE A 63 -0.94 10.22 20.44
N LYS A 64 -1.36 10.51 21.67
CA LYS A 64 -2.36 9.68 22.38
C LYS A 64 -3.71 9.65 21.66
N GLU A 65 -4.18 10.79 21.16
CA GLU A 65 -5.42 10.87 20.39
C GLU A 65 -5.30 10.18 19.02
N GLU A 66 -4.15 10.28 18.36
CA GLU A 66 -3.86 9.53 17.13
C GLU A 66 -3.94 8.03 17.40
N VAL A 67 -3.26 7.51 18.42
CA VAL A 67 -3.33 6.10 18.82
C VAL A 67 -4.78 5.68 19.05
N ARG A 68 -5.56 6.48 19.77
CA ARG A 68 -6.99 6.20 20.01
C ARG A 68 -7.81 6.16 18.72
N LEU A 69 -7.55 7.05 17.76
CA LEU A 69 -8.22 7.04 16.46
C LEU A 69 -7.81 5.82 15.64
N ARG A 70 -6.53 5.47 15.65
CA ARG A 70 -5.98 4.30 14.96
C ARG A 70 -6.56 2.99 15.50
N GLU A 71 -6.65 2.84 16.82
CA GLU A 71 -7.24 1.67 17.47
C GLU A 71 -8.73 1.48 17.14
N LYS A 72 -9.49 2.58 17.03
CA LYS A 72 -10.93 2.52 16.75
C LYS A 72 -11.26 2.35 15.27
N GLY A 73 -10.36 2.80 14.38
CA GLY A 73 -10.61 2.85 12.95
C GLY A 73 -11.73 3.82 12.56
N ILE A 74 -12.20 3.71 11.31
CA ILE A 74 -13.27 4.54 10.76
C ILE A 74 -14.49 3.69 10.46
N VAL A 75 -15.62 3.98 11.09
CA VAL A 75 -16.84 3.20 10.87
C VAL A 75 -17.58 3.80 9.68
N PHE A 76 -17.68 3.04 8.60
CA PHE A 76 -18.54 3.37 7.47
C PHE A 76 -19.85 2.61 7.59
N SER A 77 -20.96 3.24 7.20
CA SER A 77 -22.28 2.60 7.22
C SER A 77 -23.04 2.88 5.94
N TYR A 78 -23.63 1.83 5.38
CA TYR A 78 -24.50 1.89 4.21
C TYR A 78 -25.69 0.97 4.43
N ASN A 79 -26.90 1.51 4.30
CA ASN A 79 -28.15 0.82 4.68
C ASN A 79 -28.08 0.31 6.14
N ASN A 80 -28.18 -1.00 6.34
CA ASN A 80 -28.13 -1.66 7.65
C ASN A 80 -26.78 -2.35 7.93
N GLU A 81 -25.78 -2.13 7.08
CA GLU A 81 -24.44 -2.70 7.25
C GLU A 81 -23.47 -1.63 7.73
N SER A 82 -22.63 -2.00 8.69
CA SER A 82 -21.51 -1.17 9.18
C SER A 82 -20.22 -1.97 9.08
N LYS A 83 -19.17 -1.33 8.58
CA LYS A 83 -17.83 -1.90 8.45
C LYS A 83 -16.82 -0.89 8.98
N THR A 84 -15.75 -1.38 9.61
CA THR A 84 -14.70 -0.53 10.16
C THR A 84 -13.48 -0.58 9.26
N PHE A 85 -13.11 0.56 8.69
CA PHE A 85 -11.85 0.74 7.99
C PHE A 85 -10.72 0.75 9.03
N PRO A 86 -9.74 -0.17 8.91
CA PRO A 86 -8.67 -0.28 9.88
C PRO A 86 -7.67 0.88 9.70
N LEU A 87 -7.33 1.55 10.80
CA LEU A 87 -6.29 2.59 10.86
C LEU A 87 -5.07 2.13 11.68
N SER A 88 -5.13 0.90 12.20
CA SER A 88 -4.08 0.24 12.95
C SER A 88 -3.92 -1.18 12.42
N ALA A 89 -2.70 -1.71 12.46
CA ALA A 89 -2.37 -3.08 12.12
C ALA A 89 -2.79 -4.08 13.22
N THR A 90 -3.87 -3.80 13.96
CA THR A 90 -4.33 -4.65 15.05
C THR A 90 -5.15 -5.81 14.48
N SER A 91 -4.59 -7.02 14.61
CA SER A 91 -5.13 -8.38 14.35
C SER A 91 -4.88 -9.05 13.00
N ALA A 92 -4.22 -8.39 12.05
CA ALA A 92 -3.66 -9.04 10.87
C ALA A 92 -2.15 -8.73 10.83
N SER A 93 -1.35 -9.78 10.70
CA SER A 93 0.10 -9.73 10.50
C SER A 93 0.52 -8.50 9.66
N PRO A 94 1.40 -7.62 10.16
CA PRO A 94 2.06 -6.57 9.37
C PRO A 94 2.96 -7.06 8.22
N ASP A 95 2.74 -8.28 7.73
CA ASP A 95 3.39 -8.83 6.54
C ASP A 95 2.43 -8.87 5.32
N ILE A 96 1.18 -8.37 5.42
CA ILE A 96 0.19 -8.37 4.32
C ILE A 96 -0.05 -6.99 3.69
N PRO A 97 0.09 -6.85 2.34
CA PRO A 97 -0.18 -5.60 1.63
C PRO A 97 -1.53 -4.94 1.92
N GLU A 98 -2.63 -5.69 2.02
CA GLU A 98 -3.98 -5.10 2.04
C GLU A 98 -4.30 -4.37 3.35
N SER A 99 -4.01 -4.96 4.52
CA SER A 99 -4.15 -4.28 5.81
C SER A 99 -3.18 -3.11 5.98
N LEU A 100 -2.06 -3.11 5.25
CA LEU A 100 -0.98 -2.13 5.41
C LEU A 100 -1.13 -0.95 4.46
N LEU A 101 -1.67 -1.21 3.26
CA LEU A 101 -2.21 -0.20 2.36
C LEU A 101 -3.19 0.73 3.11
N TYR A 102 -4.03 0.18 3.99
CA TYR A 102 -5.03 0.96 4.74
C TYR A 102 -4.45 1.71 5.94
N VAL A 103 -3.42 1.18 6.59
CA VAL A 103 -2.77 1.84 7.74
C VAL A 103 -1.97 3.07 7.27
N ASP A 104 -1.25 2.92 6.16
CA ASP A 104 -0.41 3.99 5.59
C ASP A 104 -1.22 4.98 4.74
N SER A 105 -2.51 4.71 4.48
CA SER A 105 -3.38 5.63 3.74
C SER A 105 -3.79 6.87 4.53
N PHE A 106 -3.41 6.99 5.80
CA PHE A 106 -3.67 8.16 6.66
C PHE A 106 -2.40 8.60 7.39
N VAL A 107 -1.98 9.83 7.10
CA VAL A 107 -0.85 10.49 7.78
C VAL A 107 -1.40 11.65 8.61
N PHE A 108 -1.22 11.58 9.93
CA PHE A 108 -1.53 12.66 10.85
C PHE A 108 -0.25 13.47 11.10
N ASP A 109 -0.21 14.73 10.67
CA ASP A 109 0.97 15.57 10.85
C ASP A 109 0.93 16.26 12.22
N ILE A 110 1.40 15.54 13.23
CA ILE A 110 1.41 15.99 14.63
C ILE A 110 2.31 17.21 14.80
N GLU A 111 3.45 17.24 14.10
CA GLU A 111 4.42 18.33 14.20
C GLU A 111 3.88 19.61 13.56
N GLU A 112 3.34 19.53 12.35
CA GLU A 112 2.69 20.68 11.71
C GLU A 112 1.51 21.19 12.55
N THR A 113 0.68 20.27 13.06
CA THR A 113 -0.48 20.62 13.90
C THR A 113 -0.05 21.34 15.18
N ALA A 114 0.97 20.82 15.87
CA ALA A 114 1.52 21.45 17.07
C ALA A 114 2.15 22.81 16.73
N ASN A 115 2.94 22.90 15.67
CA ASN A 115 3.58 24.14 15.25
C ASN A 115 2.56 25.22 14.85
N ASP A 116 1.46 24.86 14.16
CA ASP A 116 0.40 25.81 13.81
C ASP A 116 -0.35 26.29 15.06
N ALA A 117 -0.66 25.39 16.01
CA ALA A 117 -1.25 25.78 17.30
C ALA A 117 -0.35 26.79 18.05
N PHE A 118 0.97 26.64 17.95
CA PHE A 118 1.96 27.53 18.52
C PHE A 118 2.38 28.70 17.60
N ALA A 119 1.79 28.87 16.41
CA ALA A 119 2.14 29.96 15.52
C ALA A 119 1.88 31.33 16.18
N LYS A 120 2.70 32.34 15.87
CA LYS A 120 2.60 33.69 16.47
C LYS A 120 1.21 34.32 16.28
N LYS A 121 0.54 34.00 15.16
CA LYS A 121 -0.84 34.44 14.84
C LYS A 121 -1.87 33.97 15.88
N ASN A 122 -1.64 32.83 16.52
CA ASN A 122 -2.59 32.16 17.41
C ASN A 122 -2.34 32.46 18.90
N ARG A 123 -1.36 33.31 19.21
CA ARG A 123 -0.91 33.58 20.59
C ARG A 123 -0.74 35.06 20.89
N SER A 124 -1.36 35.95 20.12
CA SER A 124 -1.20 37.40 20.33
C SER A 124 -1.81 37.85 21.67
N PHE A 125 -1.32 38.98 22.19
CA PHE A 125 -1.90 39.58 23.40
C PHE A 125 -3.40 39.91 23.23
N LEU A 126 -3.83 40.29 22.03
CA LEU A 126 -5.24 40.56 21.76
C LEU A 126 -6.09 39.29 21.83
N ASP A 127 -5.58 38.16 21.32
CA ASP A 127 -6.28 36.89 21.41
C ASP A 127 -6.32 36.39 22.86
N TYR A 128 -5.26 36.60 23.64
CA TYR A 128 -5.29 36.37 25.08
C TYR A 128 -6.43 37.16 25.75
N ILE A 129 -6.56 38.46 25.47
CA ILE A 129 -7.64 39.27 26.04
C ILE A 129 -9.02 38.75 25.61
N LYS A 130 -9.20 38.31 24.36
CA LYS A 130 -10.46 37.68 23.90
C LYS A 130 -10.78 36.41 24.67
N THR A 131 -9.77 35.54 24.92
CA THR A 131 -9.98 34.30 25.69
C THR A 131 -10.46 34.54 27.12
N ILE A 132 -10.14 35.71 27.71
CA ILE A 132 -10.57 36.09 29.06
C ILE A 132 -11.92 36.80 29.06
N LEU A 133 -12.14 37.76 28.15
CA LEU A 133 -13.29 38.66 28.19
C LEU A 133 -14.53 38.17 27.42
N VAL A 134 -14.36 37.29 26.44
CA VAL A 134 -15.45 36.80 25.59
C VAL A 134 -15.73 35.35 25.96
N SER A 135 -16.87 35.05 26.59
CA SER A 135 -17.20 33.71 27.09
C SER A 135 -17.13 32.62 26.03
N ASP A 136 -17.52 32.96 24.80
CA ASP A 136 -17.72 32.00 23.71
C ASP A 136 -16.54 31.95 22.72
N TYR A 137 -15.47 32.71 23.00
CA TYR A 137 -14.28 32.70 22.15
C TYR A 137 -13.49 31.39 22.32
N LYS A 138 -13.25 30.70 21.21
CA LYS A 138 -12.40 29.51 21.11
C LYS A 138 -11.25 29.80 20.16
N ASN A 139 -10.03 29.60 20.63
CA ASN A 139 -8.85 29.64 19.77
C ASN A 139 -8.67 28.25 19.14
N GLN A 140 -9.14 28.11 17.91
CA GLN A 140 -9.29 26.81 17.24
C GLN A 140 -8.15 26.57 16.25
N THR A 141 -7.47 25.44 16.40
CA THR A 141 -6.59 24.86 15.38
C THR A 141 -7.21 23.53 14.91
N LEU A 142 -7.01 23.16 13.65
CA LEU A 142 -7.47 21.88 13.11
C LEU A 142 -6.28 20.94 12.96
N LEU A 143 -6.54 19.63 13.09
CA LEU A 143 -5.53 18.61 12.84
C LEU A 143 -5.11 18.67 11.37
N SER A 144 -3.80 18.76 11.11
CA SER A 144 -3.24 18.55 9.79
C SER A 144 -3.16 17.06 9.50
N LEU A 145 -3.71 16.65 8.35
CA LEU A 145 -3.73 15.26 7.92
C LEU A 145 -3.78 15.16 6.40
N SER A 146 -3.24 14.06 5.88
CA SER A 146 -3.38 13.67 4.48
C SER A 146 -3.84 12.22 4.38
N TYR A 147 -4.59 11.91 3.33
CA TYR A 147 -5.07 10.56 3.07
C TYR A 147 -5.25 10.30 1.57
N GLN A 148 -5.31 9.02 1.20
CA GLN A 148 -5.43 8.59 -0.20
C GLN A 148 -6.85 8.12 -0.52
N ASP A 149 -7.56 8.91 -1.31
CA ASP A 149 -8.97 8.65 -1.67
C ASP A 149 -9.19 7.30 -2.35
N GLU A 150 -8.28 6.92 -3.25
CA GLU A 150 -8.37 5.71 -4.05
C GLU A 150 -8.37 4.46 -3.18
N ILE A 151 -7.57 4.46 -2.11
CA ILE A 151 -7.51 3.37 -1.14
C ILE A 151 -8.82 3.23 -0.38
N ILE A 152 -9.40 4.36 0.07
CA ILE A 152 -10.68 4.36 0.77
C ILE A 152 -11.79 3.86 -0.16
N LEU A 153 -11.86 4.37 -1.38
CA LEU A 153 -12.87 3.96 -2.36
C LEU A 153 -12.73 2.49 -2.75
N LYS A 154 -11.49 1.99 -2.91
CA LYS A 154 -11.21 0.57 -3.15
C LYS A 154 -11.69 -0.30 -1.98
N TRP A 155 -11.33 0.07 -0.75
CA TRP A 155 -11.78 -0.65 0.45
C TRP A 155 -13.31 -0.65 0.55
N LEU A 156 -13.96 0.49 0.32
CA LEU A 156 -15.42 0.63 0.35
C LEU A 156 -16.09 -0.30 -0.67
N ASN A 157 -15.61 -0.32 -1.90
CA ASN A 157 -16.16 -1.18 -2.96
C ASN A 157 -15.93 -2.68 -2.66
N ASN A 158 -14.82 -3.04 -2.01
CA ASN A 158 -14.53 -4.42 -1.61
C ASN A 158 -15.38 -4.89 -0.41
N ASN A 159 -15.74 -3.98 0.50
CA ASN A 159 -16.39 -4.32 1.77
C ASN A 159 -17.92 -4.14 1.77
N PHE A 160 -18.46 -3.33 0.86
CA PHE A 160 -19.89 -3.10 0.73
C PHE A 160 -20.40 -3.62 -0.62
N SER A 161 -21.21 -4.67 -0.57
CA SER A 161 -21.86 -5.20 -1.76
C SER A 161 -22.82 -4.19 -2.36
N ASN A 162 -22.83 -4.08 -3.69
CA ASN A 162 -23.68 -3.14 -4.43
C ASN A 162 -23.49 -1.68 -4.00
N LEU A 163 -22.33 -1.25 -3.52
CA LEU A 163 -22.11 0.17 -3.22
C LEU A 163 -22.00 1.00 -4.51
N THR A 164 -21.22 0.48 -5.45
CA THR A 164 -21.03 1.04 -6.79
C THR A 164 -21.48 0.02 -7.83
N ILE A 165 -22.33 0.44 -8.77
CA ILE A 165 -22.72 -0.33 -9.95
C ILE A 165 -22.46 0.58 -11.14
N PRO A 166 -21.49 0.29 -12.03
CA PRO A 166 -21.21 1.16 -13.15
C PRO A 166 -22.42 1.26 -14.08
N ALA A 167 -22.64 2.46 -14.62
CA ALA A 167 -23.57 2.66 -15.72
C ALA A 167 -23.06 1.94 -16.96
N GLU A 168 -23.97 1.35 -17.72
CA GLU A 168 -23.64 0.68 -18.98
C GLU A 168 -24.36 1.41 -20.12
N ASN A 169 -23.58 1.88 -21.09
CA ASN A 169 -24.11 2.44 -22.32
C ASN A 169 -24.85 1.37 -23.13
N ALA A 170 -25.84 1.80 -23.92
CA ALA A 170 -26.40 0.95 -24.97
C ALA A 170 -25.29 0.55 -25.96
N TYR A 171 -25.34 -0.68 -26.45
CA TYR A 171 -24.33 -1.21 -27.38
C TYR A 171 -24.92 -2.20 -28.39
N PHE A 172 -24.26 -2.34 -29.54
CA PHE A 172 -24.59 -3.37 -30.53
C PHE A 172 -23.97 -4.72 -30.19
N SER A 173 -24.69 -5.80 -30.50
CA SER A 173 -24.16 -7.17 -30.51
C SER A 173 -24.75 -7.99 -31.65
N ILE A 174 -24.22 -9.19 -31.88
CA ILE A 174 -24.79 -10.17 -32.82
C ILE A 174 -25.33 -11.37 -32.04
N ASN A 175 -26.51 -11.87 -32.42
CA ASN A 175 -27.03 -13.15 -31.90
C ASN A 175 -26.39 -14.35 -32.61
N GLU A 176 -26.74 -15.56 -32.17
CA GLU A 176 -26.27 -16.80 -32.78
C GLU A 176 -26.68 -16.96 -34.26
N GLU A 177 -27.72 -16.24 -34.70
CA GLU A 177 -28.27 -16.27 -36.06
C GLU A 177 -27.56 -15.27 -37.00
N GLY A 178 -26.72 -14.38 -36.47
CA GLY A 178 -25.97 -13.37 -37.24
C GLY A 178 -26.63 -11.99 -37.31
N ASP A 179 -27.79 -11.80 -36.66
CA ASP A 179 -28.54 -10.55 -36.66
C ASP A 179 -28.01 -9.53 -35.65
N LEU A 180 -28.07 -8.26 -36.03
CA LEU A 180 -27.65 -7.13 -35.22
C LEU A 180 -28.70 -6.75 -34.16
N ILE A 181 -28.32 -6.82 -32.89
CA ILE A 181 -29.14 -6.49 -31.71
C ILE A 181 -28.74 -5.14 -31.11
N ASN A 182 -29.75 -4.36 -30.70
CA ASN A 182 -29.59 -3.13 -29.93
C ASN A 182 -29.81 -3.41 -28.43
N ASN A 183 -28.73 -3.57 -27.67
CA ASN A 183 -28.82 -3.79 -26.23
C ASN A 183 -29.11 -2.47 -25.52
N LYS A 184 -30.01 -2.53 -24.53
CA LYS A 184 -30.44 -1.36 -23.78
C LYS A 184 -29.41 -0.95 -22.74
N GLU A 185 -29.30 0.35 -22.51
CA GLU A 185 -28.49 0.95 -21.46
C GLU A 185 -28.96 0.56 -20.05
N ARG A 186 -28.05 0.60 -19.07
CA ARG A 186 -28.35 0.39 -17.65
C ARG A 186 -27.87 1.59 -16.83
N ILE A 187 -28.78 2.16 -16.04
CA ILE A 187 -28.44 3.20 -15.07
C ILE A 187 -27.59 2.57 -13.96
N GLY A 188 -26.46 3.20 -13.69
CA GLY A 188 -25.55 2.85 -12.61
C GLY A 188 -25.81 3.66 -11.34
N LYS A 189 -24.99 3.40 -10.34
CA LYS A 189 -24.90 4.17 -9.11
C LYS A 189 -23.47 4.18 -8.62
N GLU A 190 -23.06 5.27 -8.00
CA GLU A 190 -21.71 5.44 -7.45
C GLU A 190 -21.76 6.11 -6.09
N VAL A 191 -20.67 6.01 -5.34
CA VAL A 191 -20.50 6.73 -4.06
C VAL A 191 -20.51 8.23 -4.33
N ALA A 192 -21.29 8.97 -3.54
CA ALA A 192 -21.26 10.43 -3.54
C ALA A 192 -19.96 10.93 -2.86
N VAL A 193 -18.85 10.92 -3.61
CA VAL A 193 -17.48 11.16 -3.11
C VAL A 193 -17.36 12.49 -2.38
N VAL A 194 -18.04 13.54 -2.86
CA VAL A 194 -18.02 14.87 -2.23
C VAL A 194 -18.58 14.82 -0.81
N ASN A 195 -19.70 14.11 -0.59
CA ASN A 195 -20.28 13.96 0.74
C ASN A 195 -19.38 13.13 1.65
N LEU A 196 -18.85 12.02 1.14
CA LEU A 196 -17.91 11.15 1.86
C LEU A 196 -16.71 11.94 2.38
N LYS A 197 -16.03 12.70 1.50
CA LYS A 197 -14.85 13.49 1.86
C LYS A 197 -15.16 14.54 2.92
N ASN A 198 -16.24 15.30 2.72
CA ASN A 198 -16.62 16.35 3.65
C ASN A 198 -16.89 15.79 5.07
N GLU A 199 -17.66 14.71 5.19
CA GLU A 199 -17.96 14.10 6.49
C GLU A 199 -16.72 13.47 7.15
N LEU A 200 -15.86 12.85 6.34
CA LEU A 200 -14.62 12.23 6.80
C LEU A 200 -13.64 13.29 7.33
N GLU A 201 -13.37 14.33 6.55
CA GLU A 201 -12.48 15.42 6.95
C GLU A 201 -13.00 16.16 8.17
N GLU A 202 -14.30 16.47 8.22
CA GLU A 202 -14.89 17.12 9.40
C GLU A 202 -14.75 16.24 10.64
N SER A 203 -14.92 14.92 10.52
CA SER A 203 -14.80 14.02 11.66
C SER A 203 -13.35 13.95 12.18
N LEU A 204 -12.39 13.77 11.28
CA LEU A 204 -10.98 13.60 11.62
C LEU A 204 -10.31 14.92 12.08
N LYS A 205 -10.55 16.04 11.39
CA LYS A 205 -10.00 17.36 11.76
C LYS A 205 -10.46 17.81 13.15
N TYR A 206 -11.60 17.32 13.61
CA TYR A 206 -12.15 17.60 14.94
C TYR A 206 -11.90 16.48 15.96
N LEU A 207 -11.05 15.49 15.67
CA LEU A 207 -10.70 14.36 16.54
C LEU A 207 -11.91 13.54 17.03
N LYS A 208 -13.02 13.57 16.28
CA LYS A 208 -14.18 12.72 16.57
C LYS A 208 -13.87 11.29 16.12
N THR A 209 -14.49 10.30 16.75
CA THR A 209 -14.46 8.93 16.21
C THR A 209 -15.33 8.93 14.96
N PRO A 210 -14.77 8.74 13.75
CA PRO A 210 -15.52 8.98 12.53
C PRO A 210 -16.54 7.85 12.30
N HIS A 211 -17.81 8.25 12.21
CA HIS A 211 -18.91 7.41 11.76
C HIS A 211 -19.53 8.07 10.54
N ILE A 212 -19.27 7.48 9.37
CA ILE A 212 -19.59 8.09 8.07
C ILE A 212 -20.75 7.32 7.43
N ILE A 213 -21.80 8.05 7.06
CA ILE A 213 -22.97 7.47 6.40
C ILE A 213 -22.78 7.61 4.89
N LEU A 214 -22.51 6.49 4.24
CA LEU A 214 -22.29 6.42 2.80
C LEU A 214 -23.58 6.78 2.06
N ARG A 215 -23.46 7.71 1.12
CA ARG A 215 -24.54 8.09 0.20
C ARG A 215 -24.13 7.72 -1.23
N THR A 216 -25.11 7.36 -2.03
CA THR A 216 -24.91 7.05 -3.45
C THR A 216 -25.67 8.04 -4.33
N GLN A 217 -25.17 8.27 -5.53
CA GLN A 217 -25.84 9.06 -6.57
C GLN A 217 -26.00 8.22 -7.84
N SER A 218 -27.02 8.54 -8.64
CA SER A 218 -27.25 7.86 -9.92
C SER A 218 -26.17 8.24 -10.93
N GLN A 219 -25.64 7.24 -11.61
CA GLN A 219 -24.75 7.40 -12.75
C GLN A 219 -25.54 7.09 -14.01
N TYR A 220 -25.68 8.06 -14.92
CA TYR A 220 -26.46 7.87 -16.14
C TYR A 220 -25.56 7.48 -17.32
N PRO A 221 -26.00 6.53 -18.17
CA PRO A 221 -25.30 6.19 -19.40
C PRO A 221 -25.32 7.38 -20.36
N SER A 222 -24.25 7.51 -21.16
CA SER A 222 -24.13 8.55 -22.18
C SER A 222 -24.78 8.18 -23.50
N ILE A 223 -25.09 6.89 -23.73
CA ILE A 223 -25.70 6.38 -24.97
C ILE A 223 -26.92 5.55 -24.62
N LEU A 224 -28.04 5.90 -25.22
CA LEU A 224 -29.32 5.23 -25.05
C LEU A 224 -29.61 4.32 -26.24
N GLN A 225 -30.50 3.35 -26.06
CA GLN A 225 -30.93 2.44 -27.12
C GLN A 225 -31.53 3.18 -28.32
N THR A 226 -32.18 4.33 -28.09
CA THR A 226 -32.70 5.19 -29.15
C THR A 226 -31.61 5.78 -30.03
N ASP A 227 -30.43 6.01 -29.48
CA ASP A 227 -29.28 6.51 -30.24
C ASP A 227 -28.74 5.42 -31.17
N LEU A 228 -28.81 4.15 -30.75
CA LEU A 228 -28.40 3.01 -31.59
C LEU A 228 -29.28 2.84 -32.84
N GLU A 229 -30.58 3.17 -32.78
CA GLU A 229 -31.43 3.11 -33.98
C GLU A 229 -30.96 4.08 -35.07
N VAL A 230 -30.38 5.22 -34.70
CA VAL A 230 -29.78 6.17 -35.64
C VAL A 230 -28.48 5.62 -36.23
N LEU A 231 -27.70 4.87 -35.44
CA LEU A 231 -26.40 4.32 -35.86
C LEU A 231 -26.51 2.98 -36.60
N ARG A 232 -27.65 2.30 -36.52
CA ARG A 232 -27.87 0.95 -37.06
C ARG A 232 -27.45 0.79 -38.53
N PRO A 233 -27.79 1.70 -39.47
CA PRO A 233 -27.36 1.56 -40.86
C PRO A 233 -25.83 1.53 -41.02
N LYS A 234 -25.10 2.29 -40.20
CA LYS A 234 -23.63 2.31 -40.24
C LYS A 234 -23.04 1.04 -39.65
N ALA A 235 -23.66 0.49 -38.60
CA ALA A 235 -23.26 -0.79 -38.04
C ALA A 235 -23.44 -1.94 -39.05
N GLU A 236 -24.54 -1.96 -39.80
CA GLU A 236 -24.79 -2.94 -40.88
C GLU A 236 -23.76 -2.81 -42.02
N GLU A 237 -23.37 -1.58 -42.40
CA GLU A 237 -22.30 -1.34 -43.38
C GLU A 237 -20.97 -1.95 -42.93
N ILE A 238 -20.59 -1.76 -41.66
CA ILE A 238 -19.36 -2.31 -41.07
C ILE A 238 -19.38 -3.84 -41.07
N LEU A 239 -20.53 -4.45 -40.77
CA LEU A 239 -20.68 -5.91 -40.83
C LEU A 239 -20.51 -6.45 -42.25
N ALA A 240 -21.03 -5.75 -43.25
CA ALA A 240 -20.89 -6.14 -44.64
C ALA A 240 -19.45 -5.98 -45.17
N GLN A 241 -18.67 -5.03 -44.62
CA GLN A 241 -17.30 -4.76 -45.05
C GLN A 241 -16.29 -5.85 -44.63
N GLY A 242 -16.61 -6.62 -43.58
CA GLY A 242 -15.79 -7.74 -43.13
C GLY A 242 -14.76 -7.35 -42.07
N ASP A 243 -13.79 -8.25 -41.84
CA ASP A 243 -12.90 -8.15 -40.69
C ASP A 243 -11.82 -7.09 -40.87
N PHE A 244 -11.54 -6.33 -39.81
CA PHE A 244 -10.51 -5.30 -39.78
C PHE A 244 -9.16 -5.91 -39.42
N ILE A 245 -8.08 -5.43 -40.06
CA ILE A 245 -6.75 -5.99 -39.85
C ILE A 245 -5.88 -5.04 -39.04
N ILE A 246 -5.38 -5.50 -37.90
CA ILE A 246 -4.30 -4.81 -37.19
C ILE A 246 -2.99 -5.55 -37.41
N PHE A 247 -1.89 -4.82 -37.55
CA PHE A 247 -0.59 -5.42 -37.80
C PHE A 247 0.54 -4.71 -37.05
N TYR A 248 1.62 -5.44 -36.82
CA TYR A 248 2.87 -4.95 -36.24
C TYR A 248 4.02 -5.28 -37.20
N ILE A 249 4.92 -4.33 -37.40
CA ILE A 249 6.14 -4.52 -38.19
C ILE A 249 7.33 -4.44 -37.24
N ASP A 250 8.06 -5.54 -37.10
CA ASP A 250 9.28 -5.56 -36.30
C ASP A 250 10.48 -5.06 -37.14
N ASN A 251 10.81 -3.78 -36.98
CA ASN A 251 11.96 -3.16 -37.66
C ASN A 251 13.31 -3.48 -36.96
N SER A 252 13.33 -4.22 -35.85
CA SER A 252 14.55 -4.52 -35.11
C SER A 252 15.34 -5.69 -35.70
N THR A 253 14.69 -6.55 -36.49
CA THR A 253 15.33 -7.70 -37.14
C THR A 253 15.56 -7.43 -38.63
N LYS A 254 16.63 -7.99 -39.21
CA LYS A 254 16.95 -7.83 -40.65
C LYS A 254 15.90 -8.42 -41.60
N ASN A 255 14.96 -9.21 -41.07
CA ASN A 255 13.82 -9.75 -41.79
C ASN A 255 12.59 -9.07 -41.22
N GLU A 256 12.01 -8.11 -41.94
CA GLU A 256 10.80 -7.38 -41.54
C GLU A 256 9.62 -8.35 -41.31
N GLU A 257 9.51 -8.90 -40.10
CA GLU A 257 8.41 -9.80 -39.74
C GLU A 257 7.15 -8.97 -39.49
N LYS A 258 6.12 -9.22 -40.30
CA LYS A 258 4.79 -8.59 -40.17
C LYS A 258 3.85 -9.54 -39.44
N LEU A 259 3.58 -9.25 -38.17
CA LEU A 259 2.54 -9.93 -37.40
C LEU A 259 1.18 -9.31 -37.72
N THR A 260 0.16 -10.13 -37.94
CA THR A 260 -1.18 -9.69 -38.36
C THR A 260 -2.25 -10.32 -37.50
N PHE A 261 -3.20 -9.52 -37.03
CA PHE A 261 -4.33 -9.95 -36.21
C PHE A 261 -5.65 -9.51 -36.86
N LYS A 262 -6.62 -10.42 -36.86
CA LYS A 262 -7.92 -10.22 -37.48
C LYS A 262 -8.95 -9.84 -36.42
N VAL A 263 -9.44 -8.61 -36.47
CA VAL A 263 -10.55 -8.14 -35.64
C VAL A 263 -11.85 -8.47 -36.38
N LYS A 264 -12.62 -9.41 -35.84
CA LYS A 264 -13.88 -9.83 -36.47
C LYS A 264 -14.86 -8.66 -36.54
N SER A 265 -15.66 -8.57 -37.59
CA SER A 265 -16.71 -7.54 -37.68
C SER A 265 -17.68 -7.59 -36.50
N SER A 266 -17.93 -8.79 -35.96
CA SER A 266 -18.75 -8.98 -34.76
C SER A 266 -18.17 -8.34 -33.51
N GLU A 267 -16.85 -8.17 -33.44
CA GLU A 267 -16.17 -7.44 -32.36
C GLU A 267 -16.22 -5.93 -32.66
N LEU A 268 -15.92 -5.52 -33.90
CA LEU A 268 -15.91 -4.10 -34.31
C LEU A 268 -17.24 -3.39 -34.04
N ILE A 269 -18.38 -4.05 -34.28
CA ILE A 269 -19.69 -3.44 -34.00
C ILE A 269 -19.89 -3.13 -32.52
N THR A 270 -19.26 -3.89 -31.62
CA THR A 270 -19.37 -3.65 -30.18
C THR A 270 -18.63 -2.38 -29.78
N TRP A 271 -17.67 -1.93 -30.61
CA TRP A 271 -16.91 -0.70 -30.38
C TRP A 271 -17.66 0.53 -30.86
N ILE A 272 -18.73 0.40 -31.63
CA ILE A 272 -19.50 1.56 -32.12
C ILE A 272 -20.05 2.36 -30.93
N THR A 273 -19.87 3.67 -31.03
CA THR A 273 -20.25 4.64 -30.00
C THR A 273 -20.66 5.96 -30.65
N THR A 274 -21.08 6.92 -29.84
CA THR A 274 -21.26 8.31 -30.27
C THR A 274 -20.22 9.20 -29.63
N LYS A 275 -19.76 10.20 -30.37
CA LYS A 275 -18.99 11.31 -29.83
C LYS A 275 -19.87 12.56 -29.85
N THR A 276 -19.92 13.27 -28.72
CA THR A 276 -20.61 14.56 -28.66
C THR A 276 -19.67 15.65 -29.14
N ALA A 277 -19.86 16.12 -30.38
CA ALA A 277 -19.17 17.29 -30.91
C ALA A 277 -20.21 18.40 -31.12
N ASN A 278 -20.03 19.58 -30.52
CA ASN A 278 -20.97 20.71 -30.60
C ASN A 278 -22.43 20.35 -30.24
N GLN A 279 -22.64 19.47 -29.25
CA GLN A 279 -23.95 18.96 -28.84
C GLN A 279 -24.69 18.11 -29.89
N ILE A 280 -24.00 17.67 -30.95
CA ILE A 280 -24.53 16.74 -31.94
C ILE A 280 -23.81 15.39 -31.75
N PRO A 281 -24.55 14.29 -31.51
CA PRO A 281 -23.95 12.96 -31.48
C PRO A 281 -23.54 12.57 -32.90
N THR A 282 -22.25 12.31 -33.10
CA THR A 282 -21.71 11.77 -34.35
C THR A 282 -21.21 10.35 -34.13
N PHE A 283 -21.35 9.51 -35.15
CA PHE A 283 -20.80 8.15 -35.17
C PHE A 283 -19.28 8.15 -34.85
N SER A 284 -18.84 7.20 -34.03
CA SER A 284 -17.44 7.00 -33.65
C SER A 284 -17.22 5.56 -33.20
N PHE A 285 -15.97 5.20 -32.90
CA PHE A 285 -15.62 4.00 -32.14
C PHE A 285 -15.13 4.36 -30.73
N ASP A 286 -15.36 3.45 -29.78
CA ASP A 286 -15.02 3.54 -28.38
C ASP A 286 -13.55 3.16 -28.18
N LYS A 287 -12.73 4.17 -27.89
CA LYS A 287 -11.29 4.01 -27.68
C LYS A 287 -10.97 3.05 -26.54
N GLU A 288 -11.76 3.04 -25.47
CA GLU A 288 -11.49 2.17 -24.31
C GLU A 288 -11.80 0.70 -24.63
N LYS A 289 -12.83 0.43 -25.45
CA LYS A 289 -13.06 -0.93 -25.97
C LYS A 289 -11.93 -1.42 -26.87
N ILE A 290 -11.39 -0.54 -27.73
CA ILE A 290 -10.21 -0.85 -28.56
C ILE A 290 -9.01 -1.19 -27.68
N LYS A 291 -8.70 -0.35 -26.67
CA LYS A 291 -7.59 -0.58 -25.72
C LYS A 291 -7.76 -1.89 -24.98
N LYS A 292 -8.97 -2.21 -24.53
CA LYS A 292 -9.28 -3.49 -23.86
C LYS A 292 -9.06 -4.70 -24.79
N TYR A 293 -9.46 -4.60 -26.05
CA TYR A 293 -9.19 -5.64 -27.04
C TYR A 293 -7.69 -5.82 -27.25
N LEU A 294 -6.95 -4.73 -27.48
CA LEU A 294 -5.50 -4.74 -27.66
C LEU A 294 -4.78 -5.38 -26.46
N SER A 295 -5.12 -4.96 -25.24
CA SER A 295 -4.55 -5.50 -24.01
C SER A 295 -4.82 -7.01 -23.85
N SER A 296 -6.04 -7.47 -24.15
CA SER A 296 -6.43 -8.87 -23.90
C SER A 296 -6.04 -9.85 -25.01
N GLN A 297 -6.07 -9.42 -26.27
CA GLN A 297 -5.89 -10.32 -27.42
C GLN A 297 -4.52 -10.17 -28.10
N VAL A 298 -3.89 -9.00 -28.00
CA VAL A 298 -2.71 -8.64 -28.82
C VAL A 298 -1.45 -8.47 -27.98
N ALA A 299 -1.54 -7.80 -26.83
CA ALA A 299 -0.38 -7.41 -26.02
C ALA A 299 0.54 -8.59 -25.68
N LYS A 300 0.01 -9.76 -25.30
CA LYS A 300 0.84 -10.95 -24.98
C LYS A 300 1.74 -11.43 -26.12
N GLN A 301 1.36 -11.19 -27.37
CA GLN A 301 2.14 -11.62 -28.55
C GLN A 301 3.15 -10.55 -29.00
N ILE A 302 2.98 -9.31 -28.53
CA ILE A 302 3.80 -8.17 -28.93
C ILE A 302 4.78 -7.77 -27.83
N ASN A 303 4.33 -7.81 -26.58
CA ASN A 303 5.11 -7.45 -25.42
C ASN A 303 6.27 -8.42 -25.23
N GLN A 304 7.42 -7.86 -24.91
CA GLN A 304 8.64 -8.57 -24.59
C GLN A 304 9.24 -7.91 -23.35
N GLU A 305 9.52 -8.71 -22.33
CA GLU A 305 10.13 -8.22 -21.11
C GLU A 305 11.58 -7.79 -21.35
N ILE A 306 12.04 -6.84 -20.53
CA ILE A 306 13.46 -6.48 -20.47
C ILE A 306 14.28 -7.65 -19.91
N VAL A 307 15.53 -7.76 -20.33
CA VAL A 307 16.52 -8.57 -19.63
C VAL A 307 17.51 -7.63 -18.97
N LEU A 308 17.58 -7.63 -17.65
CA LEU A 308 18.54 -6.80 -16.93
C LEU A 308 19.95 -7.39 -17.05
N PRO A 309 20.99 -6.54 -17.19
CA PRO A 309 22.37 -7.02 -17.15
C PRO A 309 22.71 -7.55 -15.76
N ARG A 310 23.63 -8.52 -15.72
CA ARG A 310 24.18 -9.10 -14.48
C ARG A 310 25.69 -9.12 -14.50
N PHE A 311 26.27 -8.89 -13.33
CA PHE A 311 27.71 -8.73 -13.15
C PHE A 311 28.27 -9.66 -12.08
N GLU A 312 29.57 -9.87 -12.14
CA GLU A 312 30.37 -10.66 -11.21
C GLU A 312 31.74 -10.01 -11.01
N ILE A 313 32.46 -10.41 -9.97
CA ILE A 313 33.86 -10.03 -9.76
C ILE A 313 34.76 -11.18 -10.24
N VAL A 314 35.50 -10.94 -11.34
CA VAL A 314 36.52 -11.86 -11.89
C VAL A 314 37.87 -11.15 -11.88
N ASP A 315 38.89 -11.76 -11.29
CA ASP A 315 40.25 -11.19 -11.18
C ASP A 315 40.28 -9.76 -10.60
N ASN A 316 39.47 -9.50 -9.56
CA ASN A 316 39.27 -8.17 -8.95
C ASN A 316 38.74 -7.09 -9.91
N LYS A 317 38.03 -7.49 -10.97
CA LYS A 317 37.35 -6.59 -11.89
C LYS A 317 35.89 -6.99 -12.06
N VAL A 318 35.03 -5.99 -12.28
CA VAL A 318 33.64 -6.22 -12.61
C VAL A 318 33.55 -6.73 -14.05
N SER A 319 32.90 -7.88 -14.24
CA SER A 319 32.62 -8.49 -15.54
C SER A 319 31.12 -8.70 -15.67
N SER A 320 30.57 -8.52 -16.88
CA SER A 320 29.17 -8.86 -17.16
C SER A 320 29.09 -10.31 -17.66
N TRP A 321 28.24 -11.11 -17.02
CA TRP A 321 27.96 -12.50 -17.44
C TRP A 321 26.59 -12.64 -18.13
N GLN A 322 25.71 -11.65 -17.98
CA GLN A 322 24.46 -11.52 -18.73
C GLN A 322 24.34 -10.09 -19.27
N VAL A 323 24.23 -9.98 -20.59
CA VAL A 323 24.04 -8.69 -21.27
C VAL A 323 22.58 -8.27 -21.17
N GLY A 324 22.36 -6.98 -20.93
CA GLY A 324 21.03 -6.39 -20.93
C GLY A 324 20.37 -6.50 -22.32
N LYS A 325 19.06 -6.71 -22.36
CA LYS A 325 18.27 -6.62 -23.59
C LYS A 325 17.07 -5.73 -23.37
N ASP A 326 16.85 -4.83 -24.30
CA ASP A 326 15.67 -3.99 -24.34
C ASP A 326 14.40 -4.85 -24.41
N GLY A 327 13.38 -4.36 -23.71
CA GLY A 327 12.03 -4.86 -23.77
C GLY A 327 11.20 -4.08 -24.78
N ARG A 328 9.99 -4.55 -25.01
CA ARG A 328 9.00 -3.94 -25.90
C ARG A 328 7.64 -4.02 -25.24
N GLU A 329 6.90 -2.93 -25.29
CA GLU A 329 5.53 -2.87 -24.79
C GLU A 329 4.61 -2.27 -25.86
N LEU A 330 3.42 -2.83 -25.99
CA LEU A 330 2.36 -2.29 -26.83
C LEU A 330 1.90 -0.95 -26.28
N ASP A 331 2.01 0.11 -27.08
CA ASP A 331 1.48 1.42 -26.74
C ASP A 331 -0.02 1.42 -27.02
N LEU A 332 -0.82 1.12 -26.00
CA LEU A 332 -2.27 1.02 -26.09
C LEU A 332 -2.91 2.33 -26.56
N GLU A 333 -2.38 3.47 -26.15
CA GLU A 333 -2.97 4.77 -26.43
C GLU A 333 -2.76 5.15 -27.90
N LEU A 334 -1.50 5.14 -28.37
CA LEU A 334 -1.17 5.46 -29.76
C LEU A 334 -1.73 4.42 -30.73
N SER A 335 -1.77 3.15 -30.34
CA SER A 335 -2.38 2.10 -31.16
C SER A 335 -3.88 2.30 -31.31
N ALA A 336 -4.58 2.62 -30.23
CA ALA A 336 -6.02 2.85 -30.28
C ALA A 336 -6.37 4.12 -31.07
N GLU A 337 -5.54 5.17 -30.99
CA GLU A 337 -5.67 6.37 -31.83
C GLU A 337 -5.51 6.04 -33.31
N ASN A 338 -4.45 5.32 -33.68
CA ASN A 338 -4.21 4.96 -35.08
C ASN A 338 -5.33 4.07 -35.65
N ILE A 339 -5.84 3.12 -34.86
CA ILE A 339 -7.00 2.30 -35.24
C ILE A 339 -8.24 3.19 -35.44
N LEU A 340 -8.51 4.11 -34.51
CA LEU A 340 -9.66 5.01 -34.60
C LEU A 340 -9.58 5.93 -35.83
N ASP A 341 -8.42 6.49 -36.11
CA ASP A 341 -8.19 7.36 -37.25
C ASP A 341 -8.43 6.61 -38.57
N ASN A 342 -7.85 5.41 -38.71
CA ASN A 342 -8.04 4.57 -39.90
C ASN A 342 -9.49 4.13 -40.09
N LEU A 343 -10.17 3.71 -39.03
CA LEU A 343 -11.59 3.38 -39.07
C LEU A 343 -12.45 4.60 -39.47
N THR A 344 -12.08 5.81 -39.02
CA THR A 344 -12.80 7.06 -39.34
C THR A 344 -12.68 7.43 -40.82
N VAL A 345 -11.54 7.15 -41.45
CA VAL A 345 -11.32 7.38 -42.90
C VAL A 345 -11.66 6.16 -43.77
N ASN A 346 -12.28 5.12 -43.20
CA ASN A 346 -12.61 3.84 -43.84
C ASN A 346 -11.40 3.09 -44.43
N LEU A 347 -10.21 3.24 -43.83
CA LEU A 347 -9.07 2.37 -44.08
C LEU A 347 -9.20 1.13 -43.20
N TRP A 348 -9.32 -0.05 -43.81
CA TRP A 348 -9.66 -1.31 -43.09
C TRP A 348 -8.46 -2.07 -42.53
N GLU A 349 -7.37 -1.33 -42.26
CA GLU A 349 -6.21 -1.84 -41.56
C GLU A 349 -5.54 -0.75 -40.72
N ALA A 350 -4.82 -1.14 -39.67
CA ALA A 350 -4.02 -0.21 -38.89
C ALA A 350 -2.76 -0.87 -38.30
N GLU A 351 -1.68 -0.10 -38.25
CA GLU A 351 -0.46 -0.50 -37.55
C GLU A 351 -0.60 -0.23 -36.06
N ILE A 352 -0.30 -1.22 -35.22
CA ILE A 352 -0.16 -1.02 -33.78
C ILE A 352 1.23 -0.47 -33.44
N LYS A 353 1.29 0.43 -32.46
CA LYS A 353 2.52 1.10 -32.03
C LYS A 353 3.07 0.47 -30.76
N THR A 354 4.39 0.44 -30.66
CA THR A 354 5.09 -0.12 -29.52
C THR A 354 6.07 0.90 -28.95
N LYS A 355 6.29 0.84 -27.65
CA LYS A 355 7.34 1.55 -26.94
C LYS A 355 8.47 0.58 -26.63
N ILE A 356 9.71 0.99 -26.91
CA ILE A 356 10.90 0.27 -26.46
C ILE A 356 11.11 0.62 -24.98
N ILE A 357 11.28 -0.40 -24.15
CA ILE A 357 11.71 -0.25 -22.76
C ILE A 357 13.20 -0.51 -22.75
N SER A 358 13.98 0.57 -22.77
CA SER A 358 15.43 0.46 -22.88
C SER A 358 16.05 0.09 -21.54
N VAL A 359 16.98 -0.85 -21.57
CA VAL A 359 17.93 -1.08 -20.47
C VAL A 359 19.20 -0.30 -20.77
N GLU A 360 19.92 0.13 -19.73
CA GLU A 360 21.19 0.80 -19.95
C GLU A 360 22.21 -0.16 -20.59
N ASP A 361 22.87 0.34 -21.64
CA ASP A 361 23.97 -0.32 -22.31
C ASP A 361 25.21 -0.32 -21.40
N PHE A 362 25.24 -1.26 -20.47
CA PHE A 362 26.44 -1.61 -19.76
C PHE A 362 27.27 -2.57 -20.61
N THR A 363 28.46 -2.10 -21.01
CA THR A 363 29.48 -2.93 -21.65
C THR A 363 30.55 -3.31 -20.62
N SER A 364 31.36 -4.30 -20.96
CA SER A 364 32.55 -4.67 -20.17
C SER A 364 33.63 -3.57 -20.11
N GLU A 365 33.46 -2.46 -20.84
CA GLU A 365 34.38 -1.31 -20.82
C GLU A 365 33.95 -0.20 -19.85
N ASN A 366 32.77 -0.31 -19.24
CA ASN A 366 32.28 0.68 -18.27
C ASN A 366 33.13 0.61 -16.98
N ASP A 367 33.66 1.76 -16.53
CA ASP A 367 34.30 1.88 -15.22
C ASP A 367 33.23 2.12 -14.13
N PHE A 368 32.85 1.05 -13.45
CA PHE A 368 31.93 1.10 -12.32
C PHE A 368 32.56 1.64 -11.03
N SER A 369 33.89 1.80 -11.01
CA SER A 369 34.65 2.18 -9.80
C SER A 369 34.32 1.29 -8.60
N ILE A 370 34.25 -0.02 -8.82
CA ILE A 370 34.07 -1.05 -7.78
C ILE A 370 35.43 -1.69 -7.50
N LYS A 371 35.88 -1.65 -6.24
CA LYS A 371 37.25 -2.01 -5.85
C LYS A 371 37.31 -2.99 -4.69
N GLU A 372 36.36 -2.91 -3.77
CA GLU A 372 36.43 -3.63 -2.50
C GLU A 372 35.05 -3.88 -1.90
N LEU A 373 35.01 -4.78 -0.92
CA LEU A 373 33.84 -5.02 -0.10
C LEU A 373 33.58 -3.84 0.83
N ILE A 374 32.35 -3.30 0.79
CA ILE A 374 31.91 -2.19 1.65
C ILE A 374 30.99 -2.66 2.77
N GLY A 375 30.32 -3.81 2.62
CA GLY A 375 29.52 -4.42 3.67
C GLY A 375 29.08 -5.85 3.34
N VAL A 376 28.67 -6.58 4.37
CA VAL A 376 28.20 -7.97 4.30
C VAL A 376 27.02 -8.16 5.24
N GLY A 377 25.92 -8.67 4.72
CA GLY A 377 24.84 -9.22 5.53
C GLY A 377 24.96 -10.74 5.65
N HIS A 378 24.52 -11.26 6.79
CA HIS A 378 24.51 -12.69 7.08
C HIS A 378 23.22 -13.10 7.78
N SER A 379 22.73 -14.27 7.42
CA SER A 379 21.74 -15.00 8.19
C SER A 379 21.85 -16.51 7.97
N ASN A 380 21.14 -17.28 8.79
CA ASN A 380 21.15 -18.74 8.74
C ASN A 380 19.73 -19.30 8.61
N PHE A 381 19.56 -20.33 7.79
CA PHE A 381 18.27 -20.98 7.51
C PHE A 381 18.29 -22.48 7.82
N ALA A 382 19.13 -22.93 8.76
CA ALA A 382 19.16 -24.31 9.21
C ALA A 382 17.78 -24.78 9.69
N GLY A 383 17.44 -26.04 9.40
CA GLY A 383 16.13 -26.61 9.76
C GLY A 383 14.97 -26.23 8.83
N SER A 384 15.21 -25.44 7.79
CA SER A 384 14.22 -25.16 6.75
C SER A 384 13.70 -26.43 6.08
N SER A 385 12.52 -26.36 5.45
CA SER A 385 12.03 -27.38 4.51
C SER A 385 12.83 -27.35 3.20
N ALA A 386 12.60 -28.33 2.33
CA ALA A 386 13.23 -28.35 1.00
C ALA A 386 12.75 -27.18 0.12
N ASN A 387 11.44 -26.93 0.06
CA ASN A 387 10.88 -25.84 -0.76
C ASN A 387 11.35 -24.47 -0.25
N ARG A 388 11.42 -24.25 1.08
CA ARG A 388 11.97 -23.01 1.64
C ARG A 388 13.43 -22.78 1.23
N ARG A 389 14.27 -23.83 1.26
CA ARG A 389 15.67 -23.72 0.80
C ARG A 389 15.77 -23.36 -0.67
N HIS A 390 15.02 -24.07 -1.52
CA HIS A 390 14.93 -23.78 -2.94
C HIS A 390 14.51 -22.33 -3.21
N ASN A 391 13.47 -21.84 -2.54
CA ASN A 391 13.02 -20.45 -2.70
C ASN A 391 14.07 -19.42 -2.24
N ILE A 392 14.83 -19.71 -1.18
CA ILE A 392 15.95 -18.85 -0.74
C ILE A 392 17.04 -18.81 -1.81
N GLU A 393 17.37 -19.96 -2.41
CA GLU A 393 18.34 -20.06 -3.51
C GLU A 393 17.88 -19.27 -4.73
N VAL A 394 16.65 -19.47 -5.20
CA VAL A 394 16.06 -18.71 -6.32
C VAL A 394 16.07 -17.21 -6.05
N GLY A 395 15.67 -16.78 -4.85
CA GLY A 395 15.70 -15.36 -4.47
C GLY A 395 17.12 -14.79 -4.40
N ALA A 396 18.10 -15.59 -3.95
CA ALA A 396 19.51 -15.20 -3.92
C ALA A 396 20.10 -15.09 -5.34
N GLU A 397 19.69 -15.96 -6.26
CA GLU A 397 20.07 -15.91 -7.68
C GLU A 397 19.48 -14.70 -8.39
N ALA A 398 18.21 -14.36 -8.13
CA ALA A 398 17.54 -13.20 -8.73
C ALA A 398 18.28 -11.89 -8.44
N ILE A 399 18.83 -11.75 -7.22
CA ILE A 399 19.57 -10.58 -6.75
C ILE A 399 21.07 -10.64 -7.10
N HIS A 400 21.59 -11.84 -7.39
CA HIS A 400 23.00 -12.02 -7.70
C HIS A 400 23.39 -11.19 -8.92
N GLY A 401 24.41 -10.34 -8.77
CA GLY A 401 24.93 -9.54 -9.87
C GLY A 401 24.13 -8.29 -10.20
N VAL A 402 23.22 -7.86 -9.32
CA VAL A 402 22.53 -6.56 -9.44
C VAL A 402 23.51 -5.42 -9.14
N LEU A 403 23.45 -4.39 -10.00
CA LEU A 403 24.24 -3.18 -9.90
C LEU A 403 23.35 -2.01 -9.48
N ILE A 404 23.79 -1.20 -8.52
CA ILE A 404 23.06 -0.06 -7.98
C ILE A 404 23.88 1.21 -8.25
N LYS A 405 23.32 2.17 -8.98
CA LYS A 405 23.98 3.44 -9.33
C LYS A 405 24.11 4.37 -8.14
N PRO A 406 25.02 5.35 -8.21
CA PRO A 406 24.94 6.54 -7.35
C PRO A 406 23.53 7.15 -7.39
N ASP A 407 23.03 7.52 -6.22
CA ASP A 407 21.72 8.12 -5.98
C ASP A 407 20.50 7.22 -6.33
N GLU A 408 20.71 5.96 -6.72
CA GLU A 408 19.62 5.01 -6.98
C GLU A 408 19.07 4.41 -5.68
N GLU A 409 17.75 4.33 -5.59
CA GLU A 409 17.06 3.57 -4.56
C GLU A 409 16.91 2.12 -5.01
N PHE A 410 17.54 1.20 -4.29
CA PHE A 410 17.33 -0.23 -4.48
C PHE A 410 15.99 -0.65 -3.86
N SER A 411 15.27 -1.53 -4.56
CA SER A 411 14.07 -2.22 -4.09
C SER A 411 14.27 -3.71 -4.18
N LEU A 412 14.09 -4.42 -3.06
CA LEU A 412 14.22 -5.87 -3.05
C LEU A 412 13.09 -6.54 -3.82
N VAL A 413 11.84 -6.12 -3.63
CA VAL A 413 10.69 -6.63 -4.40
C VAL A 413 10.94 -6.43 -5.90
N GLY A 414 11.39 -5.23 -6.30
CA GLY A 414 11.73 -4.95 -7.70
C GLY A 414 12.87 -5.83 -8.24
N ALA A 415 13.88 -6.14 -7.42
CA ALA A 415 14.99 -7.00 -7.80
C ALA A 415 14.63 -8.49 -7.89
N LEU A 416 13.67 -8.95 -7.07
CA LEU A 416 13.17 -10.33 -7.08
C LEU A 416 12.30 -10.63 -8.31
N GLY A 417 11.58 -9.63 -8.83
CA GLY A 417 10.62 -9.80 -9.93
C GLY A 417 9.38 -10.61 -9.51
N ASP A 418 8.70 -11.21 -10.48
CA ASP A 418 7.50 -12.01 -10.22
C ASP A 418 7.81 -13.22 -9.32
N ILE A 419 6.96 -13.46 -8.32
CA ILE A 419 7.13 -14.56 -7.35
C ILE A 419 6.08 -15.64 -7.62
N ASP A 420 6.32 -16.49 -8.63
CA ASP A 420 5.43 -17.58 -8.98
C ASP A 420 6.18 -18.80 -9.55
N ALA A 421 5.43 -19.77 -10.05
CA ALA A 421 6.00 -20.99 -10.64
C ALA A 421 6.80 -20.72 -11.92
N SER A 422 6.50 -19.66 -12.68
CA SER A 422 7.18 -19.32 -13.94
C SER A 422 8.60 -18.80 -13.71
N THR A 423 8.84 -18.16 -12.55
CA THR A 423 10.16 -17.72 -12.09
C THR A 423 10.87 -18.73 -11.19
N GLY A 424 10.30 -19.94 -11.06
CA GLY A 424 10.95 -21.08 -10.41
C GLY A 424 10.71 -21.20 -8.91
N TYR A 425 9.88 -20.35 -8.30
CA TYR A 425 9.50 -20.49 -6.90
C TYR A 425 8.56 -21.69 -6.69
N LEU A 426 8.62 -22.27 -5.49
CA LEU A 426 7.80 -23.39 -5.06
C LEU A 426 6.83 -22.97 -3.94
N PRO A 427 5.65 -23.61 -3.82
CA PRO A 427 4.74 -23.36 -2.71
C PRO A 427 5.39 -23.73 -1.37
N GLU A 428 5.39 -22.78 -0.44
CA GLU A 428 5.93 -22.92 0.90
C GLU A 428 5.13 -22.03 1.87
N LEU A 429 5.22 -22.34 3.16
CA LEU A 429 4.55 -21.61 4.22
C LEU A 429 4.95 -20.13 4.24
N VAL A 430 3.96 -19.25 4.09
CA VAL A 430 4.04 -17.80 4.23
C VAL A 430 3.09 -17.35 5.33
N ILE A 431 3.51 -16.38 6.13
CA ILE A 431 2.68 -15.79 7.18
C ILE A 431 1.72 -14.80 6.51
N LYS A 432 0.41 -15.07 6.59
CA LYS A 432 -0.63 -14.21 6.01
C LYS A 432 -1.80 -14.09 6.98
N GLY A 433 -1.94 -12.92 7.59
CA GLY A 433 -3.09 -12.62 8.47
C GLY A 433 -2.85 -13.16 9.86
N ASP A 434 -3.70 -14.09 10.29
CA ASP A 434 -3.59 -14.82 11.55
C ASP A 434 -3.14 -16.27 11.34
N LYS A 435 -2.66 -16.61 10.13
CA LYS A 435 -2.38 -17.98 9.70
C LYS A 435 -1.15 -18.07 8.82
N THR A 436 -0.63 -19.28 8.73
CA THR A 436 0.42 -19.68 7.82
C THR A 436 -0.20 -20.50 6.68
N ILE A 437 -0.04 -20.06 5.44
CA ILE A 437 -0.61 -20.71 4.25
C ILE A 437 0.47 -21.01 3.21
N LEU A 438 0.21 -21.95 2.30
CA LEU A 438 1.12 -22.25 1.20
C LEU A 438 0.98 -21.21 0.08
N GLU A 439 2.05 -20.48 -0.19
CA GLU A 439 2.19 -19.57 -1.33
C GLU A 439 3.58 -19.71 -1.96
N TYR A 440 3.75 -19.22 -3.19
CA TYR A 440 5.05 -19.20 -3.85
C TYR A 440 5.99 -18.23 -3.13
N GLY A 441 7.28 -18.58 -3.02
CA GLY A 441 8.30 -17.70 -2.46
C GLY A 441 8.41 -17.72 -0.92
N GLY A 442 7.75 -18.65 -0.23
CA GLY A 442 7.99 -18.85 1.21
C GLY A 442 9.48 -19.10 1.48
N GLY A 443 10.09 -18.24 2.31
CA GLY A 443 11.54 -18.20 2.56
C GLY A 443 12.21 -16.86 2.20
N LEU A 444 11.59 -16.03 1.35
CA LEU A 444 12.17 -14.76 0.88
C LEU A 444 12.43 -13.72 2.00
N CYS A 445 11.75 -13.80 3.14
CA CYS A 445 12.11 -12.96 4.30
C CYS A 445 13.54 -13.21 4.83
N GLN A 446 14.11 -14.39 4.57
CA GLN A 446 15.52 -14.67 4.86
C GLN A 446 16.43 -13.80 4.00
N VAL A 447 16.11 -13.69 2.71
CA VAL A 447 16.80 -12.84 1.75
C VAL A 447 16.65 -11.37 2.16
N ALA A 448 15.44 -10.94 2.49
CA ALA A 448 15.16 -9.57 2.94
C ALA A 448 15.94 -9.18 4.19
N THR A 449 15.92 -10.02 5.21
CA THR A 449 16.69 -9.80 6.45
C THR A 449 18.19 -9.70 6.16
N THR A 450 18.72 -10.52 5.26
CA THR A 450 20.14 -10.52 4.92
C THR A 450 20.54 -9.29 4.11
N ILE A 451 19.72 -8.87 3.14
CA ILE A 451 19.93 -7.64 2.37
C ILE A 451 19.86 -6.40 3.27
N PHE A 452 18.88 -6.32 4.16
CA PHE A 452 18.78 -5.24 5.15
C PHE A 452 20.06 -5.12 5.99
N ARG A 453 20.56 -6.26 6.51
CA ARG A 453 21.83 -6.30 7.26
C ARG A 453 23.03 -5.90 6.41
N SER A 454 23.04 -6.26 5.13
CA SER A 454 24.09 -5.86 4.17
C SER A 454 24.11 -4.34 3.99
N ALA A 455 22.94 -3.73 3.79
CA ALA A 455 22.79 -2.29 3.65
C ALA A 455 23.22 -1.53 4.93
N LEU A 456 22.81 -2.00 6.11
CA LEU A 456 23.27 -1.44 7.39
C LEU A 456 24.79 -1.53 7.54
N SER A 457 25.38 -2.70 7.24
CA SER A 457 26.83 -2.89 7.35
C SER A 457 27.62 -2.04 6.34
N SER A 458 27.00 -1.68 5.22
CA SER A 458 27.58 -0.84 4.17
C SER A 458 27.46 0.66 4.47
N GLY A 459 26.77 1.05 5.54
CA GLY A 459 26.57 2.46 5.86
C GLY A 459 25.54 3.16 4.98
N LEU A 460 24.62 2.41 4.35
CA LEU A 460 23.61 2.97 3.44
C LEU A 460 22.36 3.45 4.20
N PRO A 461 21.71 4.53 3.74
CA PRO A 461 20.44 4.99 4.27
C PRO A 461 19.30 4.03 3.88
N ILE A 462 18.63 3.48 4.89
CA ILE A 462 17.45 2.62 4.71
C ILE A 462 16.21 3.50 4.57
N THR A 463 15.47 3.34 3.47
CA THR A 463 14.27 4.13 3.18
C THR A 463 12.98 3.34 3.42
N ALA A 464 13.04 2.02 3.34
CA ALA A 464 11.93 1.14 3.74
C ALA A 464 12.44 -0.11 4.44
N ARG A 465 11.87 -0.41 5.60
CA ARG A 465 12.03 -1.68 6.31
C ARG A 465 10.82 -1.94 7.19
N ARG A 466 10.37 -3.19 7.21
CA ARG A 466 9.32 -3.66 8.13
C ARG A 466 9.80 -4.89 8.90
N ASN A 467 9.56 -4.95 10.21
CA ASN A 467 9.78 -6.18 10.99
C ASN A 467 8.65 -7.18 10.78
N HIS A 468 8.92 -8.46 11.03
CA HIS A 468 7.89 -9.48 11.06
C HIS A 468 6.87 -9.22 12.16
N SER A 469 5.68 -9.76 11.95
CA SER A 469 4.55 -9.69 12.88
C SER A 469 4.84 -10.22 14.27
N TYR A 470 5.50 -11.37 14.34
CA TYR A 470 5.92 -11.99 15.60
C TYR A 470 7.41 -12.27 15.55
N ARG A 471 8.01 -12.39 16.74
CA ARG A 471 9.44 -12.63 16.86
C ARG A 471 9.79 -14.04 16.39
N VAL A 472 10.48 -14.12 15.26
CA VAL A 472 10.98 -15.37 14.68
C VAL A 472 12.40 -15.63 15.18
N SER A 473 12.59 -16.76 15.87
CA SER A 473 13.82 -17.05 16.62
C SER A 473 15.09 -17.21 15.78
N TYR A 474 14.97 -17.51 14.49
CA TYR A 474 16.13 -17.64 13.60
C TYR A 474 16.56 -16.31 12.95
N TYR A 475 15.83 -15.20 13.17
CA TYR A 475 16.25 -13.85 12.76
C TYR A 475 16.90 -13.04 13.88
N GLU A 476 17.31 -13.68 14.98
CA GLU A 476 18.00 -12.99 16.04
C GLU A 476 19.25 -12.24 15.54
N PRO A 477 19.62 -11.12 16.20
CA PRO A 477 18.94 -10.51 17.35
C PRO A 477 17.61 -9.85 16.97
N ALA A 478 16.61 -9.95 17.87
CA ALA A 478 15.28 -9.35 17.67
C ALA A 478 15.39 -7.84 17.38
N GLY A 479 14.64 -7.38 16.40
CA GLY A 479 14.64 -6.01 15.90
C GLY A 479 15.46 -5.82 14.64
N MET A 480 16.36 -6.75 14.29
CA MET A 480 17.24 -6.67 13.10
C MET A 480 16.79 -7.58 11.95
N ASP A 481 15.51 -7.90 11.90
CA ASP A 481 14.84 -8.64 10.84
C ASP A 481 14.18 -7.71 9.81
N ALA A 482 13.89 -8.23 8.61
CA ALA A 482 13.07 -7.55 7.65
C ALA A 482 12.12 -8.53 6.95
N ALA A 483 10.86 -8.14 6.81
CA ALA A 483 9.84 -8.85 6.05
C ALA A 483 9.80 -8.36 4.59
N VAL A 484 9.39 -9.24 3.68
CA VAL A 484 9.17 -8.90 2.28
C VAL A 484 7.94 -9.65 1.74
N TYR A 485 7.14 -8.97 0.92
CA TYR A 485 6.02 -9.55 0.18
C TYR A 485 5.74 -8.64 -1.04
N ASP A 486 5.39 -9.20 -2.19
CA ASP A 486 5.06 -8.40 -3.38
C ASP A 486 3.58 -7.91 -3.33
N PRO A 487 3.29 -6.60 -3.42
CA PRO A 487 4.20 -5.47 -3.67
C PRO A 487 4.77 -4.77 -2.43
N TRP A 488 4.29 -5.12 -1.22
CA TRP A 488 4.76 -4.59 0.05
C TRP A 488 4.54 -5.62 1.18
N PRO A 489 5.39 -5.74 2.23
CA PRO A 489 6.54 -4.90 2.55
C PRO A 489 7.74 -5.12 1.64
N ASP A 490 8.61 -4.12 1.58
CA ASP A 490 9.84 -4.12 0.79
C ASP A 490 11.02 -3.67 1.66
N VAL A 491 12.23 -4.07 1.27
CA VAL A 491 13.49 -3.56 1.82
C VAL A 491 14.07 -2.61 0.78
N LYS A 492 14.09 -1.32 1.12
CA LYS A 492 14.63 -0.26 0.26
C LYS A 492 15.73 0.52 0.95
N PHE A 493 16.73 0.90 0.18
CA PHE A 493 17.83 1.75 0.61
C PHE A 493 18.39 2.52 -0.58
N ILE A 494 18.97 3.69 -0.31
CA ILE A 494 19.60 4.51 -1.35
C ILE A 494 21.10 4.24 -1.37
N ASN A 495 21.67 4.09 -2.56
CA ASN A 495 23.11 4.20 -2.75
C ASN A 495 23.49 5.68 -2.80
N ASP A 496 23.67 6.30 -1.63
CA ASP A 496 24.13 7.69 -1.51
C ASP A 496 25.67 7.81 -1.60
N THR A 497 26.35 6.81 -2.17
CA THR A 497 27.77 6.87 -2.50
C THR A 497 27.96 7.42 -3.91
N ASN A 498 29.15 7.96 -4.21
CA ASN A 498 29.46 8.47 -5.55
C ASN A 498 29.81 7.37 -6.58
N ASN A 499 29.75 6.09 -6.20
CA ASN A 499 30.15 4.97 -7.05
C ASN A 499 29.05 3.91 -7.11
N TYR A 500 29.17 3.00 -8.07
CA TYR A 500 28.26 1.87 -8.15
C TYR A 500 28.48 0.88 -7.00
N ILE A 501 27.41 0.18 -6.63
CA ILE A 501 27.45 -0.97 -5.73
C ILE A 501 27.02 -2.21 -6.49
N LEU A 502 27.80 -3.28 -6.40
CA LEU A 502 27.48 -4.59 -6.94
C LEU A 502 27.08 -5.53 -5.80
N ILE A 503 25.94 -6.19 -5.93
CA ILE A 503 25.50 -7.24 -5.00
C ILE A 503 25.99 -8.60 -5.50
N GLN A 504 26.66 -9.35 -4.62
CA GLN A 504 27.03 -10.74 -4.83
C GLN A 504 26.41 -11.61 -3.75
N SER A 505 25.62 -12.60 -4.14
CA SER A 505 25.07 -13.59 -3.20
C SER A 505 26.00 -14.79 -3.07
N ARG A 506 26.09 -15.35 -1.86
CA ARG A 506 26.79 -16.61 -1.58
C ARG A 506 26.00 -17.45 -0.58
N ILE A 507 25.88 -18.74 -0.85
CA ILE A 507 25.28 -19.72 0.06
C ILE A 507 26.32 -20.78 0.42
N GLU A 508 26.57 -20.94 1.71
CA GLU A 508 27.56 -21.88 2.26
C GLU A 508 26.88 -22.78 3.30
N GLY A 509 26.43 -23.96 2.87
CA GLY A 509 25.66 -24.85 3.73
C GLY A 509 24.28 -24.28 4.07
N ASN A 510 24.10 -23.83 5.32
CA ASN A 510 22.85 -23.20 5.79
C ASN A 510 22.97 -21.69 5.97
N ASP A 511 24.11 -21.11 5.62
CA ASP A 511 24.39 -19.69 5.75
C ASP A 511 24.23 -19.01 4.40
N ILE A 512 23.54 -17.86 4.40
CA ILE A 512 23.39 -16.98 3.24
C ILE A 512 24.06 -15.65 3.53
N TYR A 513 24.78 -15.16 2.53
CA TYR A 513 25.47 -13.89 2.54
C TYR A 513 25.09 -13.06 1.32
N PHE A 514 24.97 -11.75 1.53
CA PHE A 514 25.01 -10.78 0.45
C PHE A 514 26.18 -9.83 0.69
N ASP A 515 27.11 -9.85 -0.25
CA ASP A 515 28.32 -9.05 -0.25
C ASP A 515 28.08 -7.81 -1.13
N PHE A 516 28.22 -6.62 -0.54
CA PHE A 516 28.12 -5.37 -1.27
C PHE A 516 29.53 -4.91 -1.63
N TRP A 517 29.82 -4.88 -2.92
CA TRP A 517 31.08 -4.43 -3.49
C TRP A 517 30.95 -3.01 -4.02
N GLY A 518 31.89 -2.13 -3.70
CA GLY A 518 31.89 -0.73 -4.13
C GLY A 518 33.26 -0.09 -3.98
N THR A 519 33.29 1.22 -3.74
CA THR A 519 34.49 1.96 -3.32
C THR A 519 34.18 2.66 -2.01
N LYS A 520 35.00 2.43 -0.97
CA LYS A 520 34.82 3.10 0.32
C LYS A 520 35.02 4.60 0.17
N ASP A 521 34.11 5.37 0.74
CA ASP A 521 34.20 6.83 0.85
C ASP A 521 34.69 7.30 2.24
N GLY A 522 35.04 6.35 3.12
CA GLY A 522 35.52 6.60 4.48
C GLY A 522 34.43 6.61 5.54
N ARG A 523 33.15 6.35 5.20
CA ARG A 523 32.09 6.20 6.20
C ARG A 523 32.31 4.96 7.07
N GLU A 524 31.88 5.04 8.32
CA GLU A 524 31.87 3.92 9.27
C GLU A 524 30.45 3.72 9.81
N ALA A 525 29.95 2.50 9.72
CA ALA A 525 28.61 2.12 10.11
C ALA A 525 28.64 1.21 11.34
N THR A 526 27.78 1.50 12.32
CA THR A 526 27.65 0.68 13.54
C THR A 526 26.18 0.58 13.96
N THR A 527 25.85 -0.49 14.67
CA THR A 527 24.53 -0.69 15.29
C THR A 527 24.68 -0.93 16.78
N THR A 528 23.80 -0.38 17.60
CA THR A 528 23.74 -0.75 19.02
C THR A 528 23.13 -2.15 19.19
N THR A 529 23.38 -2.78 20.33
CA THR A 529 22.69 -4.04 20.67
C THR A 529 21.20 -3.77 20.84
N PRO A 530 20.31 -4.52 20.17
CA PRO A 530 18.88 -4.32 20.31
C PRO A 530 18.40 -4.49 21.75
N ILE A 531 17.58 -3.54 22.21
CA ILE A 531 16.94 -3.57 23.53
C ILE A 531 15.54 -4.12 23.37
N ILE A 532 15.22 -5.20 24.08
CA ILE A 532 13.91 -5.85 24.08
C ILE A 532 13.15 -5.47 25.35
N TYR A 533 11.91 -5.01 25.21
CA TYR A 533 11.05 -4.58 26.31
C TYR A 533 9.58 -4.87 26.00
N ASN A 534 8.68 -4.54 26.94
CA ASN A 534 7.23 -4.74 26.81
C ASN A 534 6.83 -6.16 26.35
N ILE A 535 7.39 -7.18 27.01
CA ILE A 535 7.13 -8.58 26.63
C ILE A 535 5.72 -8.98 27.06
N VAL A 536 4.91 -9.41 26.09
CA VAL A 536 3.51 -9.83 26.29
C VAL A 536 3.37 -11.31 25.98
N LYS A 537 2.75 -12.08 26.88
CA LYS A 537 2.50 -13.50 26.64
C LYS A 537 1.40 -13.71 25.60
N PRO A 538 1.49 -14.77 24.78
CA PRO A 538 0.42 -15.14 23.85
C PRO A 538 -0.87 -15.51 24.58
N PRO A 539 -2.03 -15.32 23.94
CA PRO A 539 -3.30 -15.86 24.43
C PRO A 539 -3.24 -17.39 24.59
N ALA A 540 -4.17 -17.94 25.37
CA ALA A 540 -4.31 -19.39 25.51
C ALA A 540 -4.57 -20.07 24.15
N THR A 541 -4.12 -21.30 23.99
CA THR A 541 -4.28 -22.07 22.74
C THR A 541 -5.72 -22.09 22.26
N LYS A 542 -5.93 -21.78 20.99
CA LYS A 542 -7.22 -21.90 20.31
C LYS A 542 -7.37 -23.30 19.74
N ILE A 543 -8.37 -24.04 20.21
CA ILE A 543 -8.72 -25.36 19.67
C ILE A 543 -9.85 -25.18 18.65
N ILE A 544 -9.68 -25.76 17.47
CA ILE A 544 -10.66 -25.77 16.39
C ILE A 544 -10.97 -27.22 16.06
N GLU A 545 -12.22 -27.63 16.18
CA GLU A 545 -12.65 -28.97 15.74
C GLU A 545 -12.68 -29.02 14.21
N THR A 546 -12.21 -30.13 13.63
CA THR A 546 -12.16 -30.34 12.19
C THR A 546 -12.50 -31.77 11.81
N ASP A 547 -13.08 -31.95 10.63
CA ASP A 547 -13.27 -33.26 10.00
C ASP A 547 -12.03 -33.70 9.19
N GLU A 548 -11.02 -32.83 9.06
CA GLU A 548 -9.73 -33.16 8.39
C GLU A 548 -8.86 -34.15 9.16
N LEU A 549 -9.14 -34.33 10.45
CA LEU A 549 -8.36 -35.16 11.36
C LEU A 549 -9.26 -36.25 11.93
N GLU A 550 -8.71 -37.46 12.10
CA GLU A 550 -9.43 -38.53 12.79
C GLU A 550 -9.76 -38.14 14.24
N PRO A 551 -10.89 -38.61 14.80
CA PRO A 551 -11.26 -38.32 16.18
C PRO A 551 -10.10 -38.51 17.18
N GLY A 552 -9.82 -37.47 17.95
CA GLY A 552 -8.73 -37.45 18.95
C GLY A 552 -7.33 -37.14 18.40
N GLN A 553 -7.13 -37.03 17.08
CA GLN A 553 -5.88 -36.49 16.53
C GLN A 553 -5.81 -34.98 16.72
N LYS A 554 -4.61 -34.48 17.07
CA LYS A 554 -4.31 -33.05 17.25
C LYS A 554 -3.18 -32.63 16.31
N ARG A 555 -3.39 -31.56 15.53
CA ARG A 555 -2.35 -30.93 14.69
C ARG A 555 -2.36 -29.41 14.93
N CYS A 556 -1.25 -28.86 15.41
CA CYS A 556 -1.13 -27.42 15.58
C CYS A 556 -0.63 -26.77 14.28
N THR A 557 -1.35 -25.76 13.81
CA THR A 557 -1.03 -25.00 12.59
C THR A 557 -0.22 -23.75 12.92
N GLU A 558 -0.34 -23.23 14.14
CA GLU A 558 0.39 -22.06 14.64
C GLU A 558 1.04 -22.40 15.99
N SER A 559 2.20 -21.82 16.28
CA SER A 559 2.93 -21.99 17.54
C SER A 559 2.86 -20.72 18.40
N ALA A 560 2.90 -20.84 19.72
CA ALA A 560 2.81 -19.66 20.59
C ALA A 560 4.12 -18.83 20.57
N HIS A 561 4.02 -17.52 20.32
CA HIS A 561 5.16 -16.58 20.43
C HIS A 561 4.83 -15.42 21.36
N ASN A 562 5.79 -15.03 22.22
CA ASN A 562 5.65 -13.81 23.00
C ASN A 562 5.73 -12.59 22.09
N GLY A 563 4.86 -11.62 22.34
CA GLY A 563 5.02 -10.28 21.81
C GLY A 563 6.13 -9.53 22.55
N ALA A 564 6.70 -8.52 21.91
CA ALA A 564 7.73 -7.67 22.48
C ALA A 564 7.92 -6.41 21.63
N ASP A 565 8.35 -5.32 22.25
CA ASP A 565 8.90 -4.17 21.56
C ASP A 565 10.43 -4.26 21.55
N THR A 566 11.05 -3.81 20.47
CA THR A 566 12.51 -3.72 20.37
C THR A 566 12.93 -2.42 19.71
N TYR A 567 14.10 -1.91 20.08
CA TYR A 567 14.76 -0.87 19.31
C TYR A 567 16.27 -1.07 19.25
N PHE A 568 16.89 -0.55 18.20
CA PHE A 568 18.34 -0.38 18.09
C PHE A 568 18.64 0.91 17.32
N ASP A 569 19.81 1.48 17.57
CA ASP A 569 20.28 2.70 16.92
C ASP A 569 21.31 2.32 15.84
N TYR A 570 21.08 2.81 14.62
CA TYR A 570 21.97 2.71 13.49
C TYR A 570 22.71 4.03 13.33
N ILE A 571 24.03 3.97 13.37
CA ILE A 571 24.91 5.14 13.42
C ILE A 571 25.88 5.06 12.25
N VAL A 572 25.87 6.09 11.41
CA VAL A 572 26.85 6.28 10.33
C VAL A 572 27.66 7.53 10.62
N THR A 573 28.98 7.38 10.65
CA THR A 573 29.93 8.49 10.84
C THR A 573 30.68 8.72 9.54
N TYR A 574 30.73 9.97 9.08
CA TYR A 574 31.39 10.37 7.83
C TYR A 574 32.75 11.00 8.11
N PRO A 575 33.72 10.89 7.19
CA PRO A 575 35.05 11.46 7.37
C PRO A 575 35.02 13.00 7.36
N GLU A 576 36.05 13.61 7.94
CA GLU A 576 36.21 15.07 7.95
C GLU A 576 36.30 15.62 6.51
N GLY A 577 35.49 16.64 6.21
CA GLY A 577 35.37 17.21 4.87
C GLY A 577 34.26 16.63 4.00
N ALA A 578 33.48 15.66 4.49
CA ALA A 578 32.23 15.25 3.85
C ALA A 578 31.23 16.42 3.78
N THR A 579 30.42 16.46 2.71
CA THR A 579 29.36 17.46 2.52
C THR A 579 28.09 17.15 3.34
N THR A 580 28.00 15.94 3.89
CA THR A 580 26.91 15.46 4.75
C THR A 580 27.17 15.79 6.23
N THR A 581 26.14 15.64 7.07
CA THR A 581 26.30 15.79 8.52
C THR A 581 27.34 14.76 9.02
N PRO A 582 28.33 15.15 9.85
CA PRO A 582 29.43 14.25 10.27
C PRO A 582 28.99 12.95 10.93
N ARG A 583 27.76 12.93 11.47
CA ARG A 583 27.14 11.77 12.10
C ARG A 583 25.65 11.76 11.78
N GLN A 584 25.15 10.62 11.33
CA GLN A 584 23.73 10.32 11.18
C GLN A 584 23.37 9.20 12.15
N GLU A 585 22.23 9.33 12.81
CA GLU A 585 21.74 8.37 13.79
C GLU A 585 20.25 8.16 13.57
N VAL A 586 19.86 6.91 13.34
CA VAL A 586 18.49 6.50 13.07
C VAL A 586 18.12 5.39 14.05
N ARG A 587 17.03 5.57 14.80
CA ARG A 587 16.48 4.52 15.66
C ARG A 587 15.50 3.65 14.87
N PHE A 588 15.80 2.37 14.78
CA PHE A 588 14.85 1.37 14.30
C PHE A 588 14.05 0.82 15.46
N ASN A 589 12.73 0.83 15.32
CA ASN A 589 11.80 0.22 16.27
C ASN A 589 11.12 -0.98 15.60
N SER A 590 10.86 -2.03 16.38
CA SER A 590 10.07 -3.18 15.93
C SER A 590 9.06 -3.53 17.01
N HIS A 591 7.82 -3.76 16.59
CA HIS A 591 6.73 -4.22 17.45
C HIS A 591 6.34 -5.63 17.02
N TYR A 592 6.51 -6.61 17.92
CA TYR A 592 6.09 -7.99 17.72
C TYR A 592 4.81 -8.26 18.51
N VAL A 593 3.77 -8.72 17.83
CA VAL A 593 2.51 -9.08 18.47
C VAL A 593 2.62 -10.43 19.18
N PRO A 594 1.93 -10.63 20.31
CA PRO A 594 1.80 -11.95 20.93
C PRO A 594 1.02 -12.90 20.01
N TRP A 595 1.66 -13.98 19.57
CA TRP A 595 1.10 -14.91 18.58
C TRP A 595 0.45 -16.12 19.26
N GLN A 596 -0.83 -16.35 18.98
CA GLN A 596 -1.63 -17.41 19.61
C GLN A 596 -1.33 -18.77 18.97
N GLU A 597 -1.17 -19.81 19.79
CA GLU A 597 -1.14 -21.19 19.30
C GLU A 597 -2.53 -21.61 18.80
N VAL A 598 -2.61 -22.19 17.61
CA VAL A 598 -3.86 -22.69 17.03
C VAL A 598 -3.69 -24.17 16.72
N CYS A 599 -4.57 -25.01 17.27
CA CYS A 599 -4.56 -26.44 17.04
C CYS A 599 -5.91 -26.95 16.55
N LEU A 600 -5.84 -27.77 15.51
CA LEU A 600 -6.94 -28.55 14.97
C LEU A 600 -7.08 -29.85 15.76
N VAL A 601 -8.31 -30.24 16.11
CA VAL A 601 -8.63 -31.53 16.75
C VAL A 601 -9.71 -32.24 15.95
N GLY A 602 -9.52 -33.53 15.67
CA GLY A 602 -10.50 -34.34 14.95
C GLY A 602 -11.82 -34.45 15.70
N LYS A 603 -12.92 -34.08 15.05
CA LYS A 603 -14.27 -34.09 15.63
C LYS A 603 -14.68 -35.52 15.97
N GLU A 604 -15.19 -35.76 17.18
CA GLU A 604 -15.76 -37.06 17.51
C GLU A 604 -17.02 -37.31 16.66
N LYS A 605 -17.10 -38.48 16.03
CA LYS A 605 -18.32 -38.89 15.32
C LYS A 605 -19.44 -38.98 16.34
N GLU A 606 -20.47 -38.14 16.18
CA GLU A 606 -21.71 -38.30 16.92
C GLU A 606 -22.24 -39.71 16.63
N VAL A 607 -22.31 -40.54 17.67
CA VAL A 607 -23.02 -41.82 17.57
C VAL A 607 -24.49 -41.46 17.43
N GLU A 608 -25.04 -41.56 16.22
CA GLU A 608 -26.49 -41.54 16.01
C GLU A 608 -27.11 -42.58 16.93
N LYS A 609 -27.90 -42.10 17.90
CA LYS A 609 -28.81 -42.94 18.69
C LYS A 609 -30.04 -43.26 17.83
N GLU A 610 -29.85 -43.90 16.69
CA GLU A 610 -30.90 -44.58 15.95
C GLU A 610 -30.49 -46.05 15.82
N ASP A 611 -30.88 -46.84 16.82
CA ASP A 611 -31.19 -48.29 16.75
C ASP A 611 -31.10 -48.95 18.14
N ILE A 612 -31.85 -48.43 19.12
CA ILE A 612 -32.18 -49.20 20.35
C ILE A 612 -33.68 -49.56 20.40
N ASN A 613 -34.53 -49.07 19.48
CA ASN A 613 -35.96 -49.40 19.47
C ASN A 613 -36.38 -50.56 18.56
N ASN A 614 -35.45 -51.29 17.93
CA ASN A 614 -35.78 -52.47 17.12
C ASN A 614 -35.39 -53.83 17.75
N ALA A 615 -34.90 -53.84 18.99
CA ALA A 615 -34.60 -55.08 19.71
C ALA A 615 -35.70 -55.53 20.70
N GLU A 616 -36.68 -54.69 21.04
CA GLU A 616 -37.83 -55.06 21.90
C GLU A 616 -39.06 -55.57 21.12
N GLN A 617 -39.05 -55.54 19.77
CA GLN A 617 -40.15 -56.08 18.95
C GLN A 617 -39.85 -57.46 18.32
N THR A 618 -38.75 -58.11 18.70
CA THR A 618 -38.42 -59.48 18.21
C THR A 618 -38.39 -60.57 19.29
N GLU A 619 -38.80 -60.27 20.53
CA GLU A 619 -39.06 -61.29 21.57
C GLU A 619 -40.56 -61.57 21.83
N GLU A 620 -41.49 -60.73 21.34
CA GLU A 620 -42.93 -60.95 21.58
C GLU A 620 -43.65 -61.79 20.49
N ILE A 621 -42.91 -62.40 19.55
CA ILE A 621 -43.47 -63.33 18.53
C ILE A 621 -42.84 -64.73 18.61
N LYS A 622 -42.21 -65.08 19.73
CA LYS A 622 -41.69 -66.44 19.99
C LYS A 622 -42.32 -67.17 21.18
N GLU A 623 -43.44 -66.67 21.72
CA GLU A 623 -44.19 -67.36 22.78
C GLU A 623 -45.61 -67.82 22.39
N GLU A 624 -45.94 -67.85 21.09
CA GLU A 624 -47.18 -68.49 20.60
C GLU A 624 -46.95 -69.51 19.47
N VAL A 625 -45.94 -70.42 19.57
CA VAL A 625 -46.02 -71.74 18.91
C VAL A 625 -45.13 -72.76 19.65
N THR A 626 -45.67 -73.40 20.69
CA THR A 626 -45.44 -74.79 21.16
C THR A 626 -46.23 -74.97 22.48
N VAL A 627 -47.54 -75.21 22.45
CA VAL A 627 -48.28 -76.50 22.37
C VAL A 627 -48.08 -77.44 23.57
N ASN A 628 -49.23 -77.74 24.22
CA ASN A 628 -49.58 -78.86 25.11
C ASN A 628 -49.20 -78.82 26.59
#